data_AF-A0A379GE41-F1
#
_entry.id   AF-A0A379GE41-F1
#
_cell.length_a   1.000
_cell.length_b   1.000
_cell.length_c   1.000
_cell.angle_alpha   90.00
_cell.angle_beta   90.00
_cell.angle_gamma   90.00
#
_symmetry.space_group_name_H-M   'P 1'
#
loop_
_entity.id
_entity.type
_entity.pdbx_description
1 polymer ?
#
loop_
_entity_poly.entity_id
_entity_poly.type
_entity_poly.pdbx_seq_one_letter_code
_entity_poly.pdbx_strand_id
1 'polypeptide(L)'
;MSSPIFKMKTGDDLKIVRANMPFSNPSKNEYGTYFIGYARYFSTTNRMLENMFAGTPEGHTDKLLKFSTPVTGTLFFVPSPAFLDDIE
;
A
#
# COMPACT_ATOMS: atom_id res chain seq x y z
N MET A 1 -11.74 -15.07 11.73
CA MET A 1 -11.69 -13.83 10.93
C MET A 1 -10.23 -13.59 10.57
N SER A 2 -9.79 -14.07 9.40
CA SER A 2 -8.37 -14.04 9.00
C SER A 2 -8.05 -12.65 8.46
N SER A 3 -7.08 -11.97 9.07
CA SER A 3 -6.56 -10.69 8.59
C SER A 3 -6.04 -10.83 7.15
N PRO A 4 -6.38 -9.94 6.20
CA PRO A 4 -5.92 -10.04 4.82
C PRO A 4 -4.49 -9.52 4.72
N ILE A 5 -3.54 -10.26 5.29
CA ILE A 5 -2.12 -10.08 4.98
C ILE A 5 -1.92 -10.61 3.56
N PHE A 6 -1.90 -9.70 2.59
CA PHE A 6 -1.54 -10.02 1.21
C PHE A 6 -0.08 -10.52 1.19
N LYS A 7 0.08 -11.83 1.02
CA LYS A 7 1.38 -12.50 0.97
C LYS A 7 1.90 -12.48 -0.47
N MET A 8 2.75 -11.51 -0.78
CA MET A 8 3.44 -11.47 -2.07
C MET A 8 4.58 -12.48 -2.04
N LYS A 9 4.48 -13.54 -2.86
CA LYS A 9 5.38 -14.69 -2.81
C LYS A 9 6.52 -14.51 -3.81
N THR A 10 7.72 -14.12 -3.36
CA THR A 10 8.99 -14.47 -4.03
C THR A 10 10.18 -14.36 -3.06
N GLY A 11 10.79 -15.51 -2.74
CA GLY A 11 12.20 -15.64 -2.34
C GLY A 11 12.60 -15.25 -0.92
N ASP A 12 12.32 -14.01 -0.51
CA ASP A 12 12.62 -13.48 0.82
C ASP A 12 11.33 -12.89 1.38
N ASP A 13 11.05 -13.12 2.66
CA ASP A 13 9.79 -12.78 3.34
C ASP A 13 9.65 -11.25 3.56
N LEU A 14 9.75 -10.49 2.48
CA LEU A 14 9.62 -9.04 2.42
C LEU A 14 8.16 -8.67 2.61
N LYS A 15 7.79 -8.43 3.87
CA LYS A 15 6.44 -8.10 4.30
C LYS A 15 6.29 -6.62 4.58
N ILE A 16 5.10 -6.11 4.32
CA ILE A 16 4.63 -4.80 4.76
C ILE A 16 3.44 -4.99 5.70
N VAL A 17 3.27 -4.09 6.65
CA VAL A 17 2.02 -3.99 7.42
C VAL A 17 1.11 -3.06 6.65
N ARG A 18 0.00 -3.59 6.14
CA ARG A 18 -0.93 -2.84 5.28
C ARG A 18 -2.32 -2.82 5.87
N ALA A 19 -3.02 -1.71 5.67
CA ALA A 19 -4.45 -1.59 5.90
C ALA A 19 -5.12 -0.99 4.66
N ASN A 20 -6.28 -1.56 4.34
CA ASN A 20 -7.17 -1.10 3.28
C ASN A 20 -8.45 -0.63 3.96
N MET A 21 -8.54 0.66 4.24
CA MET A 21 -9.69 1.21 4.95
C MET A 21 -10.75 1.64 3.93
N PRO A 22 -11.98 1.11 4.00
CA PRO A 22 -13.04 1.55 3.11
C PRO A 22 -13.45 2.99 3.44
N PHE A 23 -13.71 3.79 2.43
CA PHE A 23 -14.36 5.09 2.57
C PHE A 23 -15.43 5.27 1.51
N SER A 24 -16.46 6.05 1.81
CA SER A 24 -17.52 6.35 0.86
C SER A 24 -18.17 7.69 1.15
N ASN A 25 -18.53 8.40 0.09
CA ASN A 25 -19.43 9.53 0.12
C ASN A 25 -20.60 9.24 -0.83
N PRO A 26 -21.69 8.62 -0.33
CA PRO A 26 -22.81 8.20 -1.17
C PRO A 26 -23.48 9.35 -1.92
N SER A 27 -23.57 10.53 -1.30
CA SER A 27 -24.15 11.73 -1.91
C SER A 27 -23.39 12.22 -3.14
N LYS A 28 -22.11 11.88 -3.26
CA LYS A 28 -21.25 12.18 -4.42
C LYS A 28 -20.97 10.95 -5.29
N ASN A 29 -21.56 9.80 -4.96
CA ASN A 29 -21.28 8.53 -5.61
C ASN A 29 -19.78 8.13 -5.57
N GLU A 30 -19.07 8.52 -4.51
CA GLU A 30 -17.65 8.19 -4.32
C GLU A 30 -17.52 6.97 -3.40
N TYR A 31 -16.88 5.91 -3.90
CA TYR A 31 -16.57 4.71 -3.14
C TYR A 31 -15.12 4.34 -3.37
N GLY A 32 -14.37 4.15 -2.30
CA GLY A 32 -12.95 3.94 -2.42
C GLY A 32 -12.35 3.18 -1.25
N THR A 33 -11.05 2.94 -1.39
CA THR A 33 -10.23 2.34 -0.35
C THR A 33 -9.04 3.24 -0.13
N TYR A 34 -8.79 3.58 1.12
CA TYR A 34 -7.58 4.23 1.54
C TYR A 34 -6.53 3.17 1.84
N PHE A 35 -5.49 3.11 1.00
CA PHE A 35 -4.36 2.22 1.20
C PHE A 35 -3.33 2.91 2.10
N ILE A 36 -2.90 2.21 3.15
CA ILE A 36 -1.75 2.60 3.96
C ILE A 36 -0.85 1.40 4.19
N GLY A 37 0.46 1.59 4.07
CA GLY A 37 1.47 0.55 4.21
C GLY A 37 2.69 1.04 4.99
N TYR A 38 3.06 0.32 6.04
CA TYR A 38 4.28 0.52 6.81
C TYR A 38 5.30 -0.56 6.45
N ALA A 39 6.53 -0.16 6.21
CA ALA A 39 7.63 -1.06 5.89
C ALA A 39 8.92 -0.55 6.52
N ARG A 40 9.82 -1.47 6.90
CA ARG A 40 11.17 -1.12 7.37
C ARG A 40 11.99 -0.42 6.28
N TYR A 41 11.80 -0.83 5.02
CA TYR A 41 12.43 -0.25 3.85
C TYR A 41 11.38 0.03 2.78
N PHE A 42 11.41 1.23 2.20
CA PHE A 42 10.49 1.61 1.13
C PHE A 42 10.64 0.75 -0.12
N SER A 43 11.83 0.20 -0.38
CA SER A 43 12.10 -0.70 -1.52
C SER A 43 11.12 -1.88 -1.59
N THR A 44 10.68 -2.41 -0.45
CA THR A 44 9.67 -3.48 -0.41
C THR A 44 8.32 -3.02 -0.95
N THR A 45 7.83 -1.86 -0.49
CA THR A 45 6.57 -1.29 -0.96
C THR A 45 6.68 -0.86 -2.42
N ASN A 46 7.79 -0.25 -2.82
CA ASN A 46 8.02 0.17 -4.19
C ASN A 46 7.97 -1.02 -5.17
N ARG A 47 8.66 -2.11 -4.84
CA ARG A 47 8.62 -3.33 -5.66
C ARG A 47 7.21 -3.94 -5.74
N MET A 48 6.43 -3.89 -4.66
CA MET A 48 5.03 -4.31 -4.69
C MET A 48 4.22 -3.45 -5.67
N LEU A 49 4.39 -2.13 -5.63
CA LEU A 49 3.70 -1.21 -6.53
C LEU A 49 4.13 -1.40 -7.98
N GLU A 50 5.43 -1.53 -8.26
CA GLU A 50 5.96 -1.84 -9.60
C GLU A 50 5.32 -3.10 -10.17
N ASN A 51 5.27 -4.19 -9.40
CA ASN A 51 4.62 -5.43 -9.82
C ASN A 51 3.12 -5.25 -10.06
N MET A 52 2.44 -4.38 -9.31
CA MET A 52 1.00 -4.11 -9.49
C MET A 52 0.73 -3.26 -10.73
N PHE A 53 1.51 -2.21 -10.97
CA PHE A 53 1.28 -1.21 -12.02
C PHE A 53 1.95 -1.54 -13.36
N ALA A 54 3.19 -2.02 -13.35
CA ALA A 54 3.93 -2.40 -14.57
C ALA A 54 3.71 -3.88 -14.93
N GLY A 55 3.45 -4.72 -13.93
CA GLY A 55 3.30 -6.16 -14.09
C GLY A 55 4.64 -6.89 -14.14
N THR A 56 4.67 -8.13 -13.65
CA THR A 56 5.86 -8.98 -13.74
C THR A 56 5.45 -10.42 -14.02
N PRO A 57 5.70 -10.97 -15.23
CA PRO A 57 6.32 -10.35 -16.42
C PRO A 57 5.52 -9.15 -16.98
N GLU A 58 6.18 -8.29 -17.75
CA GLU A 58 5.59 -7.04 -18.26
C GLU A 58 4.20 -7.27 -18.88
N GLY A 59 3.23 -6.41 -18.50
CA GLY A 59 1.84 -6.51 -18.95
C GLY A 59 0.93 -7.36 -18.06
N HIS A 60 1.47 -8.10 -17.09
CA HIS A 60 0.66 -8.80 -16.07
C HIS A 60 0.38 -7.90 -14.86
N THR A 61 -0.35 -6.80 -15.08
CA THR A 61 -0.73 -5.86 -14.02
C THR A 61 -1.78 -6.45 -13.09
N ASP A 62 -1.88 -5.90 -11.88
CA ASP A 62 -2.91 -6.33 -10.92
C ASP A 62 -4.31 -6.00 -11.46
N LYS A 63 -5.19 -7.01 -11.48
CA LYS A 63 -6.58 -6.88 -11.94
C LYS A 63 -7.39 -5.95 -11.05
N LEU A 64 -7.00 -5.72 -9.80
CA LEU A 64 -7.64 -4.77 -8.90
C LEU A 64 -7.63 -3.34 -9.46
N LEU A 65 -6.57 -2.96 -10.19
CA LEU A 65 -6.44 -1.64 -10.82
C LEU A 65 -7.40 -1.42 -12.00
N LYS A 66 -8.08 -2.48 -12.48
CA LYS A 66 -9.16 -2.33 -13.45
C LYS A 66 -10.42 -1.71 -12.85
N PHE A 67 -10.57 -1.78 -11.52
CA PHE A 67 -11.74 -1.31 -10.79
C PHE A 67 -11.42 -0.20 -9.78
N SER A 68 -10.14 0.10 -9.59
CA SER A 68 -9.67 1.09 -8.64
C SER A 68 -8.65 2.01 -9.31
N THR A 69 -8.82 3.31 -9.11
CA THR A 69 -7.91 4.33 -9.64
C THR A 69 -7.20 4.99 -8.47
N PRO A 70 -5.85 4.94 -8.41
CA PRO A 70 -5.11 5.69 -7.39
C PRO A 70 -5.23 7.18 -7.70
N VAL A 71 -5.87 7.93 -6.81
CA VAL A 71 -6.02 9.39 -6.97
C VAL A 71 -4.84 10.13 -6.34
N THR A 72 -4.25 9.56 -5.28
CA THR A 72 -3.15 10.15 -4.52
C THR A 72 -2.08 9.12 -4.21
N GLY A 73 -0.83 9.56 -4.04
CA GLY A 73 0.27 8.73 -3.56
C GLY A 73 1.31 9.58 -2.84
N THR A 74 1.55 9.28 -1.57
CA THR A 74 2.49 10.04 -0.73
C THR A 74 3.32 9.07 0.12
N LEU A 75 4.60 9.40 0.28
CA LEU A 75 5.52 8.67 1.14
C LEU A 75 5.84 9.53 2.37
N PHE A 76 5.73 8.94 3.55
CA PHE A 76 6.08 9.57 4.82
C PHE A 76 7.15 8.77 5.54
N PHE A 77 7.98 9.46 6.31
CA PHE A 77 8.83 8.85 7.32
C PHE A 77 8.14 8.94 8.67
N VAL A 78 8.04 7.81 9.38
CA VAL A 78 7.50 7.75 10.74
C VAL A 78 8.68 7.56 11.69
N PRO A 79 9.12 8.62 12.40
CA PRO A 79 10.25 8.53 13.32
C PRO A 79 9.93 7.66 14.54
N SER A 80 10.97 7.27 15.27
CA SER A 80 10.78 6.71 16.62
C SER A 80 10.25 7.80 17.56
N PRO A 81 9.52 7.43 18.63
CA PRO A 81 9.04 8.40 19.62
C PRO A 81 10.17 9.28 20.18
N ALA A 82 11.31 8.69 20.53
CA ALA A 82 12.46 9.44 21.04
C ALA A 82 13.00 10.49 20.05
N PHE A 83 13.01 10.19 18.74
CA PHE A 83 13.41 11.17 17.73
C PHE A 83 12.36 12.27 17.56
N LEU A 84 11.08 11.94 17.73
CA LEU A 84 9.99 12.91 17.65
C LEU A 84 10.03 13.89 18.83
N ASP A 85 10.32 13.41 20.04
CA ASP A 85 10.46 14.25 21.25
C ASP A 85 11.63 15.23 21.14
N ASP A 86 12.70 14.87 20.42
CA ASP A 86 13.87 15.73 20.20
C ASP A 86 13.62 16.88 19.19
N ILE A 87 12.54 16.79 18.39
CA ILE A 87 12.19 17.79 17.36
C ILE A 87 10.96 18.64 17.73
N GLU A 88 10.25 18.32 18.83
CA GLU A 88 9.20 19.17 19.43
C GLU A 88 9.79 20.24 20.37
#